data_AF-A0A6M3KB82-F1
#
_entry.id   AF-A0A6M3KB82-F1
#
_cell.length_a   1.000
_cell.length_b   1.000
_cell.length_c   1.000
_cell.angle_alpha   90.00
_cell.angle_beta   90.00
_cell.angle_gamma   90.00
#
_symmetry.space_group_name_H-M   'P 1'
#
loop_
_entity.id
_entity.type
_entity.pdbx_description
1 polymer ?
#
loop_
_entity_poly.entity_id
_entity_poly.type
_entity_poly.pdbx_seq_one_letter_code
_entity_poly.pdbx_strand_id
1 'polypeptide(L)'
;MTKKGERHCITIYPSMKWGQPCVDHHRITAEHMALVWWNGESIRVIESNWSGMNRGAVLVACWYMARYGTRMWRKRWKDWLYVAETELWYSRYDTCPMPPQQADERAEEGGE
;
A
#
# COMPACT_ATOMS: atom_id res chain seq x y z
N MET A 1 7.72 18.39 -4.50
CA MET A 1 8.44 17.80 -5.66
C MET A 1 9.21 16.59 -5.16
N THR A 2 8.66 15.39 -5.31
CA THR A 2 9.39 14.14 -5.06
C THR A 2 10.50 14.02 -6.10
N LYS A 3 11.71 13.67 -5.66
CA LYS A 3 12.84 13.53 -6.59
C LYS A 3 12.57 12.31 -7.45
N LYS A 4 12.67 12.45 -8.77
CA LYS A 4 12.56 11.34 -9.72
C LYS A 4 13.55 10.23 -9.29
N GLY A 5 13.03 9.07 -8.87
CA GLY A 5 13.83 7.93 -8.39
C GLY A 5 13.87 7.73 -6.86
N GLU A 6 13.04 8.43 -6.09
CA GLU A 6 12.89 8.16 -4.65
C GLU A 6 12.31 6.76 -4.41
N ARG A 7 13.06 5.93 -3.67
CA ARG A 7 12.63 4.58 -3.32
C ARG A 7 11.78 4.64 -2.06
N HIS A 8 10.61 4.03 -2.10
CA HIS A 8 9.77 3.86 -0.91
C HIS A 8 10.07 2.52 -0.26
N CYS A 9 10.14 2.50 1.06
CA CYS A 9 10.34 1.27 1.82
C CYS A 9 9.42 1.21 3.04
N ILE A 10 9.42 0.05 3.70
CA ILE A 10 8.82 -0.12 5.03
C ILE A 10 9.95 -0.22 6.03
N THR A 11 9.88 0.62 7.06
CA THR A 11 10.86 0.65 8.14
C THR A 11 10.24 0.06 9.41
N ILE A 12 11.06 -0.64 10.18
CA ILE A 12 10.68 -1.20 11.47
C ILE A 12 11.67 -0.66 12.49
N TYR A 13 11.21 0.26 13.33
CA TYR A 13 12.02 0.83 14.40
C TYR A 13 11.40 0.43 15.74
N PRO A 14 12.12 -0.31 16.61
CA PRO A 14 11.57 -0.74 17.90
C PRO A 14 11.04 0.40 18.77
N SER A 15 11.64 1.59 18.66
CA SER A 15 11.26 2.80 19.39
C SER A 15 10.04 3.52 18.82
N MET A 16 9.55 3.16 17.63
CA MET A 16 8.38 3.77 17.01
C MET A 16 7.24 2.78 16.93
N LYS A 17 6.06 3.17 17.44
CA LYS A 17 4.82 2.36 17.40
C LYS A 17 5.05 0.92 17.88
N TRP A 18 5.88 0.74 18.91
CA TRP A 18 6.22 -0.57 19.47
C TRP A 18 6.78 -1.57 18.44
N GLY A 19 7.57 -1.08 17.47
CA GLY A 19 8.17 -1.92 16.42
C GLY A 19 7.20 -2.29 15.30
N GLN A 20 6.09 -1.57 15.15
CA GLN A 20 5.20 -1.80 14.01
C GLN A 20 5.83 -1.30 12.69
N PRO A 21 5.62 -2.03 11.58
CA PRO A 21 6.09 -1.63 10.26
C PRO A 21 5.43 -0.32 9.84
N CYS A 22 6.24 0.69 9.54
CA CYS A 22 5.80 2.02 9.12
C CYS A 22 6.25 2.32 7.69
N VAL A 23 5.44 3.09 6.98
CA VAL A 23 5.85 3.67 5.69
C VAL A 23 7.03 4.61 5.94
N ASP A 24 8.10 4.46 5.16
CA ASP A 24 9.36 5.19 5.38
C ASP A 24 9.14 6.71 5.54
N HIS A 25 9.91 7.33 6.43
CA HIS A 25 9.79 8.74 6.84
C HIS A 25 8.41 9.17 7.39
N HIS A 26 7.46 8.26 7.53
CA HIS A 26 6.15 8.50 8.14
C HIS A 26 5.99 7.69 9.43
N ARG A 27 5.21 8.22 10.37
CA ARG A 27 4.77 7.49 11.58
C ARG A 27 3.46 6.72 11.36
N ILE A 28 3.14 6.45 10.10
CA ILE A 28 1.93 5.77 9.66
C ILE A 28 2.29 4.31 9.43
N THR A 29 1.57 3.41 10.09
CA THR A 29 1.83 1.98 9.94
C THR A 29 1.41 1.50 8.55
N ALA A 30 2.09 0.48 8.04
CA ALA A 30 1.75 -0.15 6.77
C ALA A 30 0.30 -0.65 6.77
N GLU A 31 -0.16 -1.21 7.89
CA GLU A 31 -1.53 -1.67 8.06
C GLU A 31 -2.56 -0.54 8.02
N HIS A 32 -2.28 0.60 8.66
CA HIS A 32 -3.19 1.74 8.62
C HIS A 32 -3.34 2.26 7.19
N MET A 33 -2.22 2.40 6.46
CA MET A 33 -2.26 2.85 5.06
C MET A 33 -2.99 1.85 4.16
N ALA A 34 -2.74 0.55 4.34
CA ALA A 34 -3.45 -0.50 3.63
C ALA A 34 -4.97 -0.46 3.90
N LEU A 35 -5.38 -0.19 5.15
CA LEU A 35 -6.78 -0.05 5.52
C LEU A 35 -7.45 1.17 4.87
N VAL A 36 -6.77 2.32 4.88
CA VAL A 36 -7.25 3.55 4.23
C VAL A 36 -7.48 3.30 2.74
N TRP A 37 -6.50 2.69 2.05
CA TRP A 37 -6.65 2.33 0.64
C TRP A 37 -7.79 1.33 0.41
N TRP A 38 -7.83 0.26 1.19
CA TRP A 38 -8.85 -0.79 1.08
C TRP A 38 -10.27 -0.25 1.22
N ASN A 39 -10.48 0.73 2.10
CA ASN A 39 -11.77 1.36 2.34
C ASN A 39 -12.22 2.31 1.22
N GLY A 40 -11.45 2.44 0.14
CA GLY A 40 -11.84 3.20 -1.04
C GLY A 40 -11.27 4.62 -1.10
N GLU A 41 -10.34 4.98 -0.19
CA GLU A 41 -9.80 6.33 -0.19
C GLU A 41 -8.99 6.59 -1.47
N SER A 42 -9.21 7.75 -2.09
CA SER A 42 -8.53 8.10 -3.33
C SER A 42 -7.08 8.51 -3.06
N ILE A 43 -6.18 8.25 -4.01
CA ILE A 43 -4.76 8.62 -3.84
C ILE A 43 -4.59 10.12 -3.59
N ARG A 44 -5.41 10.96 -4.25
CA ARG A 44 -5.37 12.42 -4.08
C ARG A 44 -5.69 12.84 -2.64
N VAL A 45 -6.66 12.18 -2.01
CA VAL A 45 -7.01 12.47 -0.62
C VAL A 45 -5.90 12.01 0.33
N ILE A 46 -5.34 10.83 0.10
CA ILE A 46 -4.19 10.33 0.87
C ILE A 46 -3.01 11.32 0.79
N GLU A 47 -2.65 11.76 -0.41
CA GLU A 47 -1.57 12.73 -0.65
C GLU A 47 -1.86 14.08 0.03
N SER A 48 -3.13 14.50 0.08
CA SER A 48 -3.52 15.75 0.75
C SER A 48 -3.48 15.66 2.28
N ASN A 49 -3.79 14.50 2.85
CA ASN A 49 -3.86 14.28 4.29
C ASN A 49 -2.47 14.06 4.91
N TRP A 50 -1.52 13.51 4.14
CA TRP A 50 -0.19 13.19 4.62
C TRP A 50 0.89 13.70 3.67
N SER A 51 1.50 14.83 4.03
CA SER A 51 2.60 15.42 3.26
C SER A 51 3.74 14.43 3.05
N GLY A 52 4.13 14.20 1.79
CA GLY A 52 5.19 13.27 1.40
C GLY A 52 4.69 11.86 1.08
N MET A 53 3.45 11.52 1.48
CA MET A 53 2.79 10.31 1.00
C MET A 53 2.51 10.49 -0.49
N ASN A 54 2.72 9.43 -1.27
CA ASN A 54 2.45 9.42 -2.69
C ASN A 54 2.02 8.00 -3.12
N ARG A 55 1.68 7.85 -4.40
CA ARG A 55 1.40 6.55 -5.03
C ARG A 55 2.37 5.42 -4.62
N GLY A 56 3.68 5.64 -4.75
CA GLY A 56 4.70 4.63 -4.49
C GLY A 56 4.71 4.19 -3.02
N ALA A 57 4.56 5.14 -2.10
CA ALA A 57 4.47 4.86 -0.67
C ALA A 57 3.22 4.02 -0.32
N VAL A 58 2.06 4.32 -0.91
CA VAL A 58 0.84 3.54 -0.75
C VAL A 58 1.00 2.12 -1.30
N LEU A 59 1.57 1.99 -2.51
CA LEU A 59 1.81 0.69 -3.14
C LEU A 59 2.73 -0.21 -2.28
N VAL A 60 3.84 0.34 -1.77
CA VAL A 60 4.79 -0.40 -0.94
C VAL A 60 4.16 -0.81 0.39
N ALA A 61 3.33 0.04 1.01
CA ALA A 61 2.57 -0.32 2.20
C ALA A 61 1.60 -1.48 1.95
N CYS A 62 0.85 -1.41 0.85
CA CYS A 62 -0.10 -2.47 0.46
C CYS A 62 0.62 -3.78 0.12
N TRP A 63 1.74 -3.71 -0.59
CA TRP A 63 2.59 -4.87 -0.92
C TRP A 63 3.08 -5.56 0.34
N TYR A 64 3.56 -4.80 1.31
CA TYR A 64 4.02 -5.35 2.58
C TYR A 64 2.89 -6.10 3.30
N MET A 65 1.68 -5.54 3.33
CA MET A 65 0.52 -6.19 3.96
C MET A 65 0.05 -7.43 3.16
N ALA A 66 0.10 -7.39 1.84
CA ALA A 66 -0.20 -8.53 0.98
C ALA A 66 0.79 -9.69 1.16
N ARG A 67 2.06 -9.39 1.48
CA ARG A 67 3.13 -10.39 1.65
C ARG A 67 3.24 -10.90 3.10
N TYR A 68 3.28 -9.99 4.06
CA TYR A 68 3.63 -10.25 5.46
C TYR A 68 2.52 -9.96 6.46
N GLY A 69 1.41 -9.36 6.01
CA GLY A 69 0.27 -9.04 6.86
C GLY A 69 -0.52 -10.26 7.33
N THR A 70 -1.64 -9.99 8.00
CA THR A 70 -2.57 -11.02 8.48
C THR A 70 -3.14 -11.85 7.32
N ARG A 71 -3.73 -13.02 7.63
CA ARG A 71 -4.36 -13.90 6.62
C ARG A 71 -5.39 -13.15 5.74
N MET A 72 -6.11 -12.19 6.32
CA MET A 72 -7.09 -11.37 5.62
C MET A 72 -6.43 -10.56 4.49
N TRP A 73 -5.37 -9.82 4.79
CA TRP A 73 -4.65 -8.99 3.80
C TRP A 73 -4.03 -9.83 2.68
N ARG A 74 -3.39 -10.94 3.06
CA ARG A 74 -2.80 -11.87 2.10
C ARG A 74 -3.84 -12.50 1.17
N LYS A 75 -5.07 -12.70 1.64
CA LYS A 75 -6.18 -13.21 0.79
C LYS A 75 -6.66 -12.14 -0.19
N ARG A 76 -7.00 -10.94 0.31
CA ARG A 76 -7.54 -9.82 -0.49
C ARG A 76 -6.67 -9.46 -1.69
N TRP A 77 -5.36 -9.50 -1.49
CA TRP A 77 -4.40 -9.00 -2.48
C TRP A 77 -3.49 -10.07 -3.04
N LYS A 78 -3.86 -11.35 -2.93
CA LYS A 78 -3.04 -12.47 -3.40
C LYS A 78 -2.68 -12.34 -4.88
N ASP A 79 -3.68 -12.08 -5.71
CA ASP A 79 -3.50 -12.07 -7.17
C ASP A 79 -2.83 -10.77 -7.63
N TRP A 80 -3.21 -9.64 -7.02
CA TRP A 80 -2.52 -8.37 -7.21
C TRP A 80 -1.03 -8.46 -6.86
N LEU A 81 -0.68 -9.09 -5.74
CA LEU A 81 0.71 -9.21 -5.27
C LEU A 81 1.60 -9.86 -6.33
N TYR A 82 1.10 -10.90 -7.01
CA TYR A 82 1.86 -11.60 -8.06
C TYR A 82 2.25 -10.67 -9.21
N VAL A 83 1.36 -9.75 -9.59
CA VAL A 83 1.62 -8.76 -10.65
C VAL A 83 2.50 -7.61 -10.13
N ALA A 84 2.21 -7.12 -8.93
CA ALA A 84 2.85 -5.95 -8.35
C ALA A 84 4.30 -6.20 -7.90
N GLU A 85 4.62 -7.39 -7.40
CA GLU A 85 5.93 -7.71 -6.80
C GLU A 85 7.10 -7.40 -7.74
N THR A 86 6.96 -7.72 -9.04
CA THR A 86 8.00 -7.44 -10.04
C THR A 86 8.17 -5.94 -10.29
N GLU A 87 7.08 -5.22 -10.51
CA GLU A 87 7.13 -3.77 -10.80
C GLU A 87 7.67 -2.97 -9.60
N LEU A 88 7.26 -3.33 -8.39
CA LEU A 88 7.71 -2.68 -7.17
C LEU A 88 9.19 -2.94 -6.87
N TRP A 89 9.69 -4.14 -7.16
CA TRP A 89 11.11 -4.45 -7.03
C TRP A 89 11.99 -3.53 -7.90
N TYR A 90 11.55 -3.24 -9.13
CA TYR A 90 12.23 -2.32 -10.03
C TYR A 90 11.86 -0.84 -9.80
N SER A 91 11.15 -0.52 -8.72
CA SER A 91 10.70 0.84 -8.38
C SER A 91 9.86 1.50 -9.49
N ARG A 92 9.13 0.69 -10.26
CA ARG A 92 8.26 1.15 -11.35
C ARG A 92 6.84 1.44 -10.83
N TYR A 93 6.74 2.43 -9.95
CA TYR A 93 5.49 2.74 -9.25
C TYR A 93 4.37 3.23 -10.17
N ASP A 94 4.72 3.92 -11.27
CA ASP A 94 3.74 4.48 -12.21
C ASP A 94 3.06 3.40 -13.07
N THR A 95 3.76 2.28 -13.35
CA THR A 95 3.26 1.15 -14.15
C THR A 95 2.67 0.04 -13.30
N CYS A 96 3.07 -0.07 -12.03
CA CYS A 96 2.48 -1.01 -11.09
C CYS A 96 0.98 -0.71 -10.93
N PRO A 97 0.07 -1.68 -11.11
CA PRO A 97 -1.35 -1.46 -10.86
C PRO A 97 -1.62 -1.16 -9.38
N MET A 98 -2.67 -0.40 -9.08
CA MET A 98 -3.13 -0.28 -7.70
C MET A 98 -3.72 -1.61 -7.20
N PRO A 99 -3.61 -1.91 -5.90
CA PRO A 99 -4.34 -3.03 -5.33
C PRO A 99 -5.85 -2.78 -5.45
N PRO A 100 -6.68 -3.83 -5.60
CA PRO A 100 -8.12 -3.69 -5.55
C PRO A 100 -8.55 -3.11 -4.20
N GLN A 101 -9.63 -2.33 -4.23
CA GLN A 101 -10.32 -1.79 -3.08
C GLN A 101 -11.53 -2.66 -2.73
N GLN A 102 -12.13 -2.44 -1.56
CA GLN A 102 -13.31 -3.20 -1.12
C GLN A 102 -14.49 -3.09 -2.10
N ALA A 103 -14.65 -1.94 -2.76
CA ALA A 103 -15.71 -1.74 -3.72
C ALA A 103 -15.57 -2.65 -4.95
N ASP A 104 -14.33 -2.96 -5.35
CA ASP A 104 -14.04 -3.81 -6.51
C ASP A 104 -14.50 -5.26 -6.25
N GLU A 105 -14.24 -5.80 -5.05
CA GLU A 105 -14.71 -7.15 -4.67
C GLU A 105 -16.25 -7.25 -4.65
N ARG A 106 -16.95 -6.21 -4.19
CA ARG A 106 -18.42 -6.22 -4.12
C ARG A 106 -19.10 -6.15 -5.49
N ALA A 107 -18.46 -5.50 -6.46
CA ALA A 107 -18.99 -5.41 -7.81
C ALA A 107 -18.96 -6.78 -8.52
N GLU A 108 -17.98 -7.62 -8.19
CA GLU A 108 -17.84 -8.98 -8.76
C GLU A 108 -18.87 -9.97 -8.18
N GLU A 109 -19.30 -9.80 -6.93
CA GLU A 109 -20.27 -10.69 -6.26
C GLU A 109 -21.74 -10.38 -6.57
N GLY A 110 -22.06 -9.19 -7.10
CA GLY A 110 -23.43 -8.72 -7.34
C GLY A 110 -23.96 -8.89 -8.77
N GLY A 111 -23.24 -9.62 -9.62
CA GLY A 111 -23.52 -9.79 -11.06
C GLY A 111 -24.24 -11.08 -11.45
N GLU A 112 -25.11 -11.62 -10.60
CA GLU A 112 -26.00 -12.77 -10.88
C GLU A 112 -27.48 -12.37 -10.94
#